data_AF-A0A919MPF8-F1
#
_entry.id   AF-A0A919MPF8-F1
#
_cell.length_a   1.000
_cell.length_b   1.000
_cell.length_c   1.000
_cell.angle_alpha   90.00
_cell.angle_beta   90.00
_cell.angle_gamma   90.00
#
_symmetry.space_group_name_H-M   'P 1'
#
loop_
_entity.id
_entity.type
_entity.pdbx_description
1 polymer ?
#
loop_
_entity_poly.entity_id
_entity_poly.type
_entity_poly.pdbx_seq_one_letter_code
_entity_poly.pdbx_strand_id
1 'polypeptide(L)'
;MTDKLAKILAEMRRNPNNVRFADLLFVCRHYFGEPRSQGTSHYVFKMPWPGDPRVNIQDKGGKAKPYQVKQVLTAIKKLEERS
;
A
#
# COMPACT_ATOMS: atom_id res chain seq x y z
N MET A 1 16.57 2.89 2.84
CA MET A 1 15.18 3.22 3.25
C MET A 1 15.14 4.69 3.65
N THR A 2 14.29 5.53 3.03
CA THR A 2 14.19 6.94 3.47
C THR A 2 13.52 7.02 4.85
N ASP A 3 13.92 7.98 5.68
CA ASP A 3 13.34 8.19 7.02
C ASP A 3 11.80 8.32 6.97
N LYS A 4 11.28 9.00 5.95
CA LYS A 4 9.84 9.14 5.69
C LYS A 4 9.13 7.80 5.48
N LEU A 5 9.70 6.90 4.66
CA LEU A 5 9.09 5.60 4.39
C LEU A 5 8.99 4.76 5.67
N ALA A 6 10.06 4.72 6.46
CA ALA A 6 10.09 3.98 7.72
C ALA A 6 9.02 4.50 8.71
N LYS A 7 8.88 5.83 8.82
CA LYS A 7 7.85 6.47 9.65
C LYS A 7 6.44 6.11 9.22
N ILE A 8 6.13 6.18 7.92
CA ILE A 8 4.82 5.82 7.38
C ILE A 8 4.52 4.33 7.62
N LEU A 9 5.48 3.44 7.37
CA LEU A 9 5.31 2.00 7.61
C LEU A 9 5.05 1.69 9.09
N ALA A 10 5.76 2.37 10.00
CA ALA A 10 5.52 2.23 11.43
C ALA A 10 4.10 2.70 11.81
N GLU A 11 3.64 3.82 11.25
CA GLU A 11 2.27 4.31 11.44
C GLU A 11 1.22 3.33 10.89
N MET A 12 1.41 2.81 9.67
CA MET A 12 0.52 1.81 9.06
C MET A 12 0.36 0.57 9.94
N ARG A 13 1.46 0.10 10.56
CA ARG A 13 1.45 -1.06 11.46
C ARG A 13 0.78 -0.73 12.80
N ARG A 14 1.04 0.45 13.36
CA ARG A 14 0.51 0.88 14.66
C ARG A 14 -0.98 1.25 14.61
N ASN A 15 -1.40 1.98 13.58
CA ASN A 15 -2.77 2.47 13.44
C ASN A 15 -3.25 2.43 11.97
N PRO A 16 -3.60 1.25 11.44
CA PRO A 16 -4.07 1.12 10.06
C PRO A 16 -5.41 1.84 9.81
N ASN A 17 -6.14 2.26 10.85
CA ASN A 17 -7.40 2.97 10.72
C ASN A 17 -7.24 4.46 10.38
N ASN A 18 -6.04 5.01 10.54
CA ASN A 18 -5.79 6.44 10.37
C ASN A 18 -4.59 6.71 9.45
N VAL A 19 -4.60 6.12 8.25
CA VAL A 19 -3.55 6.34 7.25
C VAL A 19 -4.07 7.24 6.14
N ARG A 20 -3.30 8.29 5.81
CA ARG A 20 -3.61 9.15 4.66
C ARG A 20 -3.46 8.36 3.37
N PHE A 21 -4.36 8.59 2.42
CA PHE A 21 -4.30 7.90 1.12
C PHE A 21 -2.98 8.15 0.40
N ALA A 22 -2.49 9.40 0.40
CA ALA A 22 -1.22 9.77 -0.20
C ALA A 22 -0.02 9.01 0.38
N ASP A 23 -0.02 8.74 1.69
CA ASP A 23 1.06 8.00 2.36
C ASP A 23 1.01 6.52 1.97
N LEU A 24 -0.20 5.92 1.93
CA LEU A 24 -0.37 4.55 1.43
C LEU A 24 0.07 4.42 -0.04
N LEU A 25 -0.30 5.37 -0.89
CA LEU A 25 0.09 5.42 -2.30
C LEU A 25 1.61 5.54 -2.45
N PHE A 26 2.26 6.39 -1.65
CA PHE A 26 3.72 6.53 -1.64
C PHE A 26 4.41 5.21 -1.29
N VAL A 27 3.94 4.50 -0.27
CA VAL A 27 4.46 3.17 0.09
C VAL A 27 4.25 2.18 -1.05
N CYS A 28 3.06 2.13 -1.64
CA CYS A 28 2.77 1.21 -2.74
C CYS A 28 3.68 1.46 -3.95
N ARG A 29 3.91 2.72 -4.33
CA ARG A 29 4.84 3.07 -5.42
C ARG A 29 6.27 2.63 -5.14
N HIS A 30 6.71 2.75 -3.89
CA HIS A 30 8.05 2.33 -3.50
C HIS A 30 8.26 0.81 -3.63
N TYR A 31 7.31 0.01 -3.15
CA TYR A 31 7.46 -1.45 -3.11
C TYR A 31 7.01 -2.15 -4.39
N PHE A 32 5.98 -1.62 -5.06
CA PHE A 32 5.31 -2.30 -6.17
C PHE A 32 5.46 -1.57 -7.52
N GLY A 33 6.14 -0.42 -7.55
CA GLY A 33 6.26 0.42 -8.74
C GLY A 33 4.98 1.20 -9.06
N GLU A 34 4.88 1.74 -10.28
CA GLU A 34 3.68 2.50 -10.68
C GLU A 34 2.43 1.61 -10.80
N PRO A 35 1.24 2.14 -10.50
CA PRO A 35 -0.01 1.40 -10.64
C PRO A 35 -0.23 1.02 -12.10
N ARG A 36 -0.72 -0.20 -12.34
CA ARG A 36 -1.11 -0.66 -13.69
C ARG A 36 -2.39 0.02 -14.19
N SER A 37 -3.20 0.54 -13.27
CA SER A 37 -4.43 1.26 -13.56
C SER A 37 -4.64 2.31 -12.50
N GLN A 38 -4.83 3.55 -12.93
CA GLN A 38 -5.06 4.72 -12.11
C GLN A 38 -6.36 5.38 -12.57
N GLY A 39 -7.39 5.32 -11.73
CA GLY A 39 -8.60 6.13 -11.86
C GLY A 39 -8.50 7.40 -11.00
N THR A 40 -9.61 8.13 -10.86
CA THR A 40 -9.67 9.34 -10.03
C THR A 40 -9.47 9.05 -8.54
N SER A 41 -9.96 7.91 -8.05
CA SER A 41 -9.86 7.51 -6.63
C SER A 41 -9.35 6.08 -6.41
N HIS A 42 -9.10 5.31 -7.48
CA HIS A 42 -8.69 3.90 -7.40
C HIS A 42 -7.35 3.67 -8.06
N TYR A 43 -6.49 2.92 -7.40
CA TYR A 43 -5.15 2.59 -7.90
C TYR A 43 -4.91 1.10 -7.73
N VAL A 44 -4.66 0.41 -8.84
CA VAL A 44 -4.42 -1.03 -8.88
C VAL A 44 -2.96 -1.29 -9.23
N PHE A 45 -2.29 -2.13 -8.46
CA PHE A 45 -0.89 -2.49 -8.67
C PHE A 45 -0.77 -3.92 -9.21
N LYS A 46 0.28 -4.17 -10.01
CA LYS A 46 0.58 -5.51 -10.53
C LYS A 46 1.51 -6.23 -9.55
N MET A 47 1.10 -7.41 -9.09
CA MET A 47 1.91 -8.22 -8.17
C MET A 47 2.71 -9.29 -8.93
N PRO A 48 3.90 -9.68 -8.45
CA PRO A 48 4.71 -10.74 -9.05
C PRO A 48 4.26 -12.17 -8.66
N TRP A 49 3.10 -12.31 -8.01
CA TRP A 49 2.47 -13.59 -7.70
C TRP A 49 1.06 -13.66 -8.28
N PRO A 50 0.58 -14.89 -8.58
CA PRO A 50 -0.83 -15.11 -8.82
C PRO A 50 -1.64 -14.98 -7.52
N GLY A 51 -2.90 -14.58 -7.65
CA GLY A 51 -3.84 -14.55 -6.53
C GLY A 51 -3.55 -13.47 -5.49
N ASP A 52 -3.77 -13.80 -4.22
CA ASP A 52 -3.67 -12.88 -3.09
C ASP A 52 -2.29 -12.86 -2.41
N PRO A 53 -1.95 -11.76 -1.70
CA PRO A 53 -2.72 -10.52 -1.59
C PRO A 53 -2.65 -9.69 -2.87
N ARG A 54 -3.80 -9.15 -3.31
CA ARG A 54 -3.88 -8.11 -4.34
C ARG A 54 -3.74 -6.72 -3.70
N VAL A 55 -3.10 -5.80 -4.41
CA VAL A 55 -2.98 -4.40 -3.98
C VAL A 55 -3.86 -3.52 -4.89
N ASN A 56 -5.04 -3.20 -4.37
CA ASN A 56 -5.98 -2.24 -4.95
C ASN A 56 -6.39 -1.26 -3.85
N ILE A 57 -5.89 -0.04 -3.94
CA ILE A 57 -6.11 1.01 -2.95
C ILE A 57 -7.15 2.01 -3.45
N GLN A 58 -7.99 2.50 -2.55
CA GLN A 58 -9.03 3.46 -2.85
C GLN A 58 -8.91 4.65 -1.89
N ASP A 59 -9.00 5.85 -2.47
CA ASP A 59 -9.16 7.07 -1.70
C ASP A 59 -10.60 7.20 -1.18
N LYS A 60 -10.75 7.41 0.12
CA LYS A 60 -12.01 7.74 0.79
C LYS A 60 -11.86 9.09 1.48
N GLY A 61 -11.93 10.16 0.72
CA GLY A 61 -11.88 11.53 1.25
C GLY A 61 -10.53 11.88 1.87
N GLY A 62 -9.43 11.51 1.22
CA GLY A 62 -8.06 11.74 1.68
C GLY A 62 -7.49 10.64 2.59
N LYS A 63 -8.29 9.63 2.95
CA LYS A 63 -7.87 8.50 3.79
C LYS A 63 -7.91 7.18 3.03
N ALA A 64 -6.96 6.32 3.37
CA ALA A 64 -6.98 4.93 2.93
C ALA A 64 -8.03 4.13 3.71
N LYS A 65 -8.59 3.10 3.08
CA LYS A 65 -9.45 2.15 3.80
C LYS A 65 -8.58 1.22 4.68
N PRO A 66 -8.95 0.97 5.95
CA PRO A 66 -8.07 0.25 6.88
C PRO A 66 -7.71 -1.17 6.43
N TYR A 67 -8.65 -1.87 5.76
CA TYR A 67 -8.36 -3.20 5.22
C TYR A 67 -7.34 -3.16 4.07
N GLN A 68 -7.31 -2.08 3.27
CA GLN A 68 -6.33 -1.92 2.20
C GLN A 68 -4.94 -1.66 2.76
N VAL A 69 -4.84 -0.91 3.86
CA VAL A 69 -3.58 -0.75 4.59
C VAL A 69 -3.05 -2.12 5.04
N LYS A 70 -3.92 -2.94 5.64
CA LYS A 70 -3.55 -4.31 6.06
C LYS A 70 -3.13 -5.19 4.88
N GLN A 71 -3.87 -5.16 3.77
CA GLN A 71 -3.53 -5.88 2.55
C GLN A 71 -2.16 -5.48 1.99
N VAL A 72 -1.85 -4.18 1.98
CA VAL A 72 -0.54 -3.66 1.56
C VAL A 72 0.57 -4.16 2.48
N LEU A 73 0.37 -4.14 3.80
CA LEU A 73 1.37 -4.68 4.75
C LEU A 73 1.61 -6.19 4.52
N THR A 74 0.56 -6.97 4.25
CA THR A 74 0.69 -8.40 3.90
C THR A 74 1.42 -8.59 2.56
N ALA A 75 1.14 -7.76 1.56
CA ALA A 75 1.80 -7.81 0.26
C ALA A 75 3.29 -7.45 0.36
N ILE A 76 3.65 -6.43 1.15
CA ILE A 76 5.04 -6.06 1.44
C ILE A 76 5.77 -7.25 2.08
N LYS A 77 5.19 -7.84 3.13
CA LYS A 77 5.77 -8.99 3.81
C LYS A 77 6.04 -10.14 2.83
N LYS A 78 5.07 -10.48 1.97
CA LYS A 78 5.23 -11.54 0.96
C LYS A 78 6.29 -11.22 -0.09
N LEU A 79 6.47 -9.95 -0.45
CA LEU A 79 7.50 -9.51 -1.38
C LEU A 79 8.90 -9.65 -0.76
N GLU A 80 9.03 -9.23 0.51
CA GLU A 80 10.27 -9.34 1.29
C GLU A 80 10.66 -10.80 1.54
N GLU A 81 9.71 -11.71 1.80
CA GLU A 81 9.97 -13.15 1.96
C GLU A 81 10.43 -13.85 0.66
N ARG A 82 10.27 -13.20 -0.50
CA ARG A 82 10.66 -13.73 -1.82
C ARG A 82 11.94 -13.11 -2.38
N SER A 83 12.51 -12.13 -1.68
CA SER A 83 13.72 -11.40 -2.08
C SER A 83 14.94 -11.94 -1.33
#